data_AF-A0A1H6Y0M5-F1
#
_entry.id   AF-A0A1H6Y0M5-F1
#
_cell.length_a   1.000
_cell.length_b   1.000
_cell.length_c   1.000
_cell.angle_alpha   90.00
_cell.angle_beta   90.00
_cell.angle_gamma   90.00
#
_symmetry.space_group_name_H-M   'P 1'
#
loop_
_entity.id
_entity.type
_entity.pdbx_description
1 polymer ?
#
loop_
_entity_poly.entity_id
_entity_poly.type
_entity_poly.pdbx_seq_one_letter_code
_entity_poly.pdbx_strand_id
1 'polypeptide(L)'
;MKKFLTVLTAILLAGNVSFGQNSKESDDAYVKTITQRAEKILAAVNLTDSVKYKKVRDVIVSQYLNLNKIHEEKNSQINSEKTKEPIDKEQRDRNLKLIEEEAGKRLFVLHKEYVKQLSSNLTKEQVGQVKDGMTYGVLNVTYKAYSDMIPSLKPLEKEQILTWLTEARELAMDAGTSDGKHQIFGKYKGRINNYLSSAGYDIQKERKAWEERLKVSKSNGR
;
A
#
# COMPACT_ATOMS: atom_id res chain seq x y z
N MET A 1 32.32 51.36 -56.63
CA MET A 1 32.96 50.03 -56.52
C MET A 1 32.39 49.31 -55.30
N LYS A 2 31.83 48.11 -55.51
CA LYS A 2 31.38 47.07 -54.54
C LYS A 2 30.21 47.47 -53.59
N LYS A 3 28.95 47.05 -53.84
CA LYS A 3 28.31 45.70 -53.65
C LYS A 3 28.02 45.42 -52.15
N PHE A 4 26.86 45.01 -51.61
CA PHE A 4 25.53 44.46 -52.02
C PHE A 4 24.57 44.68 -50.81
N LEU A 5 23.36 45.26 -50.92
CA LEU A 5 22.02 44.64 -51.01
C LEU A 5 21.78 43.28 -50.30
N THR A 6 20.94 43.25 -49.24
CA THR A 6 19.81 42.29 -49.01
C THR A 6 19.13 42.58 -47.65
N VAL A 7 17.88 43.06 -47.60
CA VAL A 7 16.56 42.37 -47.63
C VAL A 7 15.94 42.22 -46.24
N LEU A 8 14.82 42.93 -46.09
CA LEU A 8 13.81 42.84 -45.03
C LEU A 8 13.03 41.52 -45.17
N THR A 9 12.87 40.75 -44.09
CA THR A 9 11.83 39.72 -44.02
C THR A 9 11.41 39.48 -42.57
N ALA A 10 10.15 39.82 -42.28
CA ALA A 10 9.43 39.38 -41.10
C ALA A 10 8.72 38.05 -41.43
N ILE A 11 8.91 37.01 -40.62
CA ILE A 11 8.09 35.79 -40.64
C ILE A 11 7.73 35.39 -39.21
N LEU A 12 6.42 35.17 -39.04
CA LEU A 12 5.68 34.69 -37.87
C LEU A 12 6.00 33.24 -37.46
N LEU A 13 5.79 32.98 -36.16
CA LEU A 13 5.27 31.76 -35.50
C LEU A 13 5.88 30.38 -35.82
N ALA A 14 6.39 29.73 -34.76
CA ALA A 14 5.73 28.57 -34.13
C ALA A 14 6.42 28.25 -32.79
N GLY A 15 5.82 28.68 -31.69
CA GLY A 15 6.14 28.15 -30.37
C GLY A 15 5.55 26.74 -30.26
N ASN A 16 6.40 25.72 -30.25
CA ASN A 16 5.98 24.39 -29.81
C ASN A 16 5.87 24.41 -28.28
N VAL A 17 4.67 24.72 -27.79
CA VAL A 17 4.30 24.46 -26.40
C VAL A 17 3.93 22.98 -26.32
N SER A 18 4.93 22.10 -26.16
CA SER A 18 4.69 20.69 -25.80
C SER A 18 4.38 20.59 -24.29
N PHE A 19 3.23 21.10 -23.87
CA PHE A 19 2.67 20.88 -22.54
C PHE A 19 1.29 20.24 -22.69
N GLY A 20 1.23 18.91 -22.67
CA GLY A 20 -0.04 18.18 -22.70
C GLY A 20 0.05 16.70 -23.03
N GLN A 21 1.16 16.24 -23.63
CA GLN A 21 1.32 14.85 -24.04
C GLN A 21 1.91 13.96 -22.93
N ASN A 22 2.84 14.48 -22.13
CA ASN A 22 3.53 13.71 -21.07
C ASN A 22 2.65 13.33 -19.86
N SER A 23 1.62 14.14 -19.52
CA SER A 23 0.76 13.83 -18.36
C SER A 23 -0.24 12.71 -18.66
N LYS A 24 -0.87 12.73 -19.85
CA LYS A 24 -1.81 11.67 -20.26
C LYS A 24 -1.13 10.31 -20.45
N GLU A 25 0.06 10.29 -21.04
CA GLU A 25 0.83 9.05 -21.22
C GLU A 25 1.26 8.42 -19.88
N SER A 26 1.62 9.27 -18.92
CA SER A 26 1.92 8.86 -17.54
C SER A 26 0.69 8.30 -16.82
N ASP A 27 -0.47 8.95 -16.97
CA ASP A 27 -1.74 8.51 -16.35
C ASP A 27 -2.20 7.16 -16.92
N ASP A 28 -2.12 6.99 -18.25
CA ASP A 28 -2.48 5.73 -18.92
C ASP A 28 -1.56 4.57 -18.52
N ALA A 29 -0.25 4.83 -18.39
CA ALA A 29 0.72 3.84 -17.92
C ALA A 29 0.46 3.44 -16.46
N TYR A 30 0.08 4.38 -15.61
CA TYR A 30 -0.30 4.11 -14.22
C TYR A 30 -1.57 3.26 -14.14
N VAL A 31 -2.63 3.63 -14.85
CA VAL A 31 -3.89 2.87 -14.92
C VAL A 31 -3.65 1.44 -15.39
N LYS A 32 -2.81 1.26 -16.42
CA LYS A 32 -2.43 -0.07 -16.91
C LYS A 32 -1.75 -0.91 -15.81
N THR A 33 -0.82 -0.30 -15.06
CA THR A 33 -0.08 -0.97 -13.99
C THR A 33 -0.99 -1.44 -12.85
N ILE A 34 -1.89 -0.58 -12.38
CA ILE A 34 -2.83 -0.95 -11.30
C ILE A 34 -3.91 -1.92 -11.78
N THR A 35 -4.28 -1.88 -13.07
CA THR A 35 -5.19 -2.87 -13.67
C THR A 35 -4.55 -4.25 -13.68
N GLN A 36 -3.31 -4.38 -14.15
CA GLN A 36 -2.58 -5.65 -14.10
C GLN A 36 -2.40 -6.17 -12.67
N ARG A 37 -2.19 -5.27 -11.70
CA ARG A 37 -2.13 -5.62 -10.29
C ARG A 37 -3.47 -6.16 -9.78
N ALA A 38 -4.58 -5.50 -10.09
CA ALA A 38 -5.92 -5.94 -9.72
C ALA A 38 -6.24 -7.32 -10.31
N GLU A 39 -5.89 -7.55 -11.58
CA GLU A 39 -6.08 -8.84 -12.25
C GLU A 39 -5.25 -9.96 -11.60
N LYS A 40 -3.99 -9.68 -11.23
CA LYS A 40 -3.16 -10.65 -10.46
C LYS A 40 -3.78 -10.99 -9.11
N ILE A 41 -4.36 -10.02 -8.41
CA ILE A 41 -5.06 -10.26 -7.14
C ILE A 41 -6.27 -11.18 -7.38
N LEU A 42 -7.07 -10.90 -8.41
CA LEU A 42 -8.28 -11.68 -8.69
C LEU A 42 -8.00 -13.08 -9.22
N ALA A 43 -6.87 -13.31 -9.88
CA ALA A 43 -6.45 -14.65 -10.26
C ALA A 43 -6.37 -15.60 -9.05
N ALA A 44 -5.99 -15.10 -7.87
CA ALA A 44 -5.96 -15.88 -6.63
C ALA A 44 -7.35 -16.08 -5.97
N VAL A 45 -8.34 -15.25 -6.31
CA VAL A 45 -9.72 -15.32 -5.79
C VAL A 45 -10.56 -16.36 -6.56
N ASN A 46 -10.12 -16.72 -7.78
CA ASN A 46 -10.74 -17.72 -8.64
C ASN A 46 -12.24 -17.48 -8.91
N LEU A 47 -12.57 -16.25 -9.35
CA LEU A 47 -13.94 -15.90 -9.76
C LEU A 47 -14.24 -16.43 -11.16
N THR A 48 -15.28 -17.27 -11.27
CA THR A 48 -15.72 -17.86 -12.55
C THR A 48 -16.71 -16.98 -13.32
N ASP A 49 -17.44 -16.12 -12.62
CA ASP A 49 -18.37 -15.15 -13.22
C ASP A 49 -17.59 -13.97 -13.80
N SER A 50 -17.57 -13.88 -15.13
CA SER A 50 -16.82 -12.85 -15.86
C SER A 50 -17.34 -11.41 -15.65
N VAL A 51 -18.64 -11.24 -15.41
CA VAL A 51 -19.25 -9.92 -15.16
C VAL A 51 -18.83 -9.45 -13.77
N LYS A 52 -18.95 -10.35 -12.78
CA LYS A 52 -18.50 -10.10 -11.41
C LYS A 52 -17.00 -9.85 -11.35
N TYR A 53 -16.20 -10.63 -12.08
CA TYR A 53 -14.75 -10.44 -12.16
C TYR A 53 -14.40 -9.02 -12.62
N LYS A 54 -14.96 -8.56 -13.74
CA LYS A 54 -14.72 -7.21 -14.27
C LYS A 54 -15.13 -6.13 -13.26
N LYS A 55 -16.32 -6.28 -12.67
CA LYS A 55 -16.81 -5.34 -11.66
C LYS A 55 -15.87 -5.24 -10.45
N VAL A 56 -15.42 -6.37 -9.91
CA VAL A 56 -14.50 -6.37 -8.76
C VAL A 56 -13.13 -5.84 -9.15
N ARG A 57 -12.62 -6.16 -10.36
CA ARG A 57 -11.37 -5.60 -10.87
C ARG A 57 -11.43 -4.08 -10.90
N ASP A 58 -12.52 -3.53 -11.45
CA ASP A 58 -12.70 -2.09 -11.58
C ASP A 58 -12.81 -1.42 -10.20
N VAL A 59 -13.46 -2.06 -9.22
CA VAL A 59 -13.48 -1.61 -7.81
C VAL A 59 -12.06 -1.57 -7.20
N ILE A 60 -11.23 -2.58 -7.43
CA ILE A 60 -9.83 -2.60 -6.95
C ILE A 60 -9.00 -1.50 -7.63
N VAL A 61 -9.17 -1.31 -8.94
CA VAL A 61 -8.48 -0.26 -9.71
C VAL A 61 -8.87 1.12 -9.19
N SER A 62 -10.17 1.39 -9.02
CA SER A 62 -10.67 2.65 -8.45
C SER A 62 -10.11 2.90 -7.05
N GLN A 63 -9.98 1.86 -6.22
CA GLN A 63 -9.37 2.00 -4.89
C GLN A 63 -7.92 2.48 -4.98
N TYR A 64 -7.11 1.89 -5.86
CA TYR A 64 -5.72 2.34 -6.06
C TYR A 64 -5.65 3.79 -6.54
N LEU A 65 -6.50 4.19 -7.49
CA LEU A 65 -6.57 5.57 -7.98
C LEU A 65 -6.92 6.56 -6.85
N ASN A 66 -7.95 6.23 -6.06
CA ASN A 66 -8.43 7.09 -4.99
C ASN A 66 -7.40 7.22 -3.85
N LEU A 67 -6.73 6.12 -3.47
CA LEU A 67 -5.64 6.14 -2.51
C LEU A 67 -4.49 7.03 -3.01
N ASN A 68 -4.07 6.84 -4.26
CA ASN A 68 -3.01 7.63 -4.86
C ASN A 68 -3.34 9.12 -4.83
N LYS A 69 -4.56 9.50 -5.24
CA LYS A 69 -5.02 10.88 -5.21
C LYS A 69 -4.96 11.50 -3.80
N ILE A 70 -5.48 10.80 -2.79
CA ILE A 70 -5.44 11.30 -1.40
C ILE A 70 -4.00 11.48 -0.93
N HIS A 71 -3.12 10.52 -1.22
CA HIS A 71 -1.71 10.59 -0.82
C HIS A 71 -0.93 11.68 -1.56
N GLU A 72 -1.11 11.86 -2.86
CA GLU A 72 -0.47 12.92 -3.63
C GLU A 72 -0.90 14.31 -3.15
N GLU A 73 -2.20 14.51 -2.92
CA GLU A 73 -2.72 15.77 -2.36
C GLU A 73 -2.13 16.04 -0.97
N LYS A 74 -2.09 15.02 -0.09
CA LYS A 74 -1.49 15.11 1.24
C LYS A 74 -0.01 15.48 1.16
N ASN A 75 0.76 14.77 0.32
CA ASN A 75 2.20 14.99 0.17
C ASN A 75 2.49 16.39 -0.38
N SER A 76 1.69 16.85 -1.35
CA SER A 76 1.78 18.20 -1.90
C SER A 76 1.54 19.27 -0.82
N GLN A 77 0.51 19.10 0.03
CA GLN A 77 0.22 20.00 1.15
C GLN A 77 1.34 20.00 2.20
N ILE A 78 1.85 18.82 2.57
CA ILE A 78 2.98 18.70 3.50
C ILE A 78 4.23 19.39 2.95
N ASN A 79 4.55 19.20 1.68
CA ASN A 79 5.70 19.83 1.05
C ASN A 79 5.54 21.36 1.04
N SER A 80 4.36 21.84 0.66
CA SER A 80 4.02 23.26 0.68
C SER A 80 4.13 23.86 2.08
N GLU A 81 3.70 23.15 3.12
CA GLU A 81 3.78 23.60 4.51
C GLU A 81 5.23 23.64 5.02
N LYS A 82 6.07 22.68 4.61
CA LYS A 82 7.49 22.62 4.97
C LYS A 82 8.31 23.74 4.34
N THR A 83 7.92 24.24 3.16
CA THR A 83 8.68 25.28 2.43
C THR A 83 8.27 26.72 2.77
N LYS A 84 7.30 26.94 3.67
CA LYS A 84 6.91 28.28 4.11
C LYS A 84 7.97 28.91 5.04
N GLU A 85 8.46 30.08 4.65
CA GLU A 85 9.32 31.02 5.40
C GLU A 85 8.48 32.01 6.25
N PRO A 86 9.02 32.53 7.36
CA PRO A 86 9.18 31.83 8.62
C PRO A 86 7.82 31.59 9.31
N ILE A 87 7.47 30.31 9.51
CA ILE A 87 6.40 29.86 10.42
C ILE A 87 7.06 29.33 11.68
N ASP A 88 6.60 29.80 12.84
CA ASP A 88 6.90 29.22 14.16
C ASP A 88 6.75 27.68 14.12
N LYS A 89 7.74 26.98 14.68
CA LYS A 89 7.81 25.51 14.62
C LYS A 89 6.53 24.85 15.14
N GLU A 90 5.97 25.37 16.22
CA GLU A 90 4.75 24.79 16.78
C GLU A 90 3.54 24.93 15.84
N GLN A 91 3.39 26.10 15.20
CA GLN A 91 2.32 26.30 14.23
C GLN A 91 2.48 25.37 13.03
N ARG A 92 3.71 25.15 12.56
CA ARG A 92 4.00 24.21 11.47
C ARG A 92 3.63 22.78 11.86
N ASP A 93 4.03 22.34 13.06
CA ASP A 93 3.71 21.00 13.55
C ASP A 93 2.19 20.80 13.70
N ARG A 94 1.45 21.82 14.16
CA ARG A 94 -0.02 21.82 14.18
C ARG A 94 -0.61 21.68 12.78
N ASN A 95 -0.13 22.45 11.81
CA ASN A 95 -0.62 22.41 10.43
C ASN A 95 -0.35 21.06 9.77
N LEU A 96 0.85 20.51 9.95
CA LEU A 96 1.21 19.18 9.44
C LEU A 96 0.32 18.09 10.04
N LYS A 97 0.02 18.18 11.33
CA LYS A 97 -0.91 17.26 12.00
C LYS A 97 -2.32 17.35 11.42
N LEU A 98 -2.83 18.57 11.19
CA LEU A 98 -4.15 18.77 10.58
C LEU A 98 -4.24 18.18 9.17
N ILE A 99 -3.18 18.31 8.35
CA ILE A 99 -3.11 17.70 7.02
C ILE A 99 -3.19 16.17 7.10
N GLU A 100 -2.43 15.56 8.03
CA GLU A 100 -2.46 14.11 8.25
C GLU A 100 -3.83 13.63 8.78
N GLU A 101 -4.45 14.37 9.72
CA GLU A 101 -5.77 14.05 10.27
C GLU A 101 -6.86 14.13 9.19
N GLU A 102 -6.83 15.15 8.32
CA GLU A 102 -7.82 15.30 7.26
C GLU A 102 -7.67 14.24 6.17
N ALA A 103 -6.43 13.92 5.77
CA ALA A 103 -6.17 12.78 4.88
C ALA A 103 -6.65 11.47 5.52
N GLY A 104 -6.41 11.27 6.83
CA GLY A 104 -6.88 10.11 7.59
C GLY A 104 -8.40 9.93 7.56
N LYS A 105 -9.18 11.01 7.73
CA LYS A 105 -10.65 10.95 7.63
C LYS A 105 -11.11 10.52 6.24
N ARG A 106 -10.48 11.06 5.19
CA ARG A 106 -10.79 10.71 3.80
C ARG A 106 -10.46 9.25 3.50
N LEU A 107 -9.30 8.76 3.97
CA LEU A 107 -8.92 7.35 3.86
C LEU A 107 -9.91 6.44 4.58
N PHE A 108 -10.37 6.82 5.78
CA PHE A 108 -11.36 6.04 6.53
C PHE A 108 -12.71 5.92 5.81
N VAL A 109 -13.20 7.02 5.22
CA VAL A 109 -14.44 7.00 4.42
C VAL A 109 -14.25 6.11 3.18
N LEU A 110 -13.12 6.29 2.47
CA LEU A 110 -12.79 5.48 1.29
C LEU A 110 -12.71 3.99 1.63
N HIS A 111 -12.05 3.63 2.73
CA HIS A 111 -11.93 2.26 3.21
C HIS A 111 -13.29 1.60 3.42
N LYS A 112 -14.19 2.26 4.14
CA LYS A 112 -15.54 1.75 4.41
C LYS A 112 -16.31 1.46 3.14
N GLU A 113 -16.27 2.40 2.20
CA GLU A 113 -16.97 2.26 0.92
C GLU A 113 -16.35 1.14 0.07
N TYR A 114 -15.02 1.02 0.04
CA TYR A 114 -14.33 -0.06 -0.65
C TYR A 114 -14.70 -1.45 -0.12
N VAL A 115 -14.64 -1.65 1.20
CA VAL A 115 -15.00 -2.93 1.82
C VAL A 115 -16.47 -3.28 1.58
N LYS A 116 -17.36 -2.29 1.60
CA LYS A 116 -18.78 -2.46 1.25
C LYS A 116 -18.96 -2.89 -0.21
N GLN A 117 -18.28 -2.23 -1.15
CA GLN A 117 -18.35 -2.59 -2.58
C GLN A 117 -17.83 -4.01 -2.82
N LEU A 118 -16.70 -4.40 -2.22
CA LEU A 118 -16.22 -5.77 -2.29
C LEU A 118 -17.25 -6.77 -1.74
N SER A 119 -17.77 -6.50 -0.53
CA SER A 119 -18.71 -7.39 0.16
C SER A 119 -20.05 -7.55 -0.57
N SER A 120 -20.41 -6.60 -1.44
CA SER A 120 -21.61 -6.72 -2.29
C SER A 120 -21.45 -7.70 -3.46
N ASN A 121 -20.21 -8.08 -3.79
CA ASN A 121 -19.91 -8.95 -4.94
C ASN A 121 -19.20 -10.25 -4.53
N LEU A 122 -18.56 -10.28 -3.36
CA LEU A 122 -17.68 -11.35 -2.88
C LEU A 122 -18.16 -11.93 -1.55
N THR A 123 -17.80 -13.19 -1.29
CA THR A 123 -17.90 -13.80 0.04
C THR A 123 -16.88 -13.20 1.01
N LYS A 124 -17.05 -13.41 2.33
CA LYS A 124 -16.12 -12.88 3.35
C LYS A 124 -14.69 -13.40 3.13
N GLU A 125 -14.57 -14.66 2.74
CA GLU A 125 -13.31 -15.33 2.44
C GLU A 125 -12.62 -14.69 1.23
N GLN A 126 -13.38 -14.46 0.15
CA GLN A 126 -12.87 -13.80 -1.06
C GLN A 126 -12.50 -12.33 -0.82
N VAL A 127 -13.26 -11.61 0.01
CA VAL A 127 -12.86 -10.27 0.49
C VAL A 127 -11.50 -10.38 1.18
N GLY A 128 -11.32 -11.32 2.11
CA GLY A 128 -10.05 -11.57 2.77
C GLY A 128 -8.89 -11.80 1.80
N GLN A 129 -9.10 -12.60 0.75
CA GLN A 129 -8.10 -12.85 -0.30
C GLN A 129 -7.72 -11.58 -1.07
N VAL A 130 -8.69 -10.71 -1.40
CA VAL A 130 -8.40 -9.41 -2.03
C VAL A 130 -7.54 -8.55 -1.10
N LYS A 131 -7.90 -8.47 0.19
CA LYS A 131 -7.15 -7.72 1.20
C LYS A 131 -5.72 -8.24 1.34
N ASP A 132 -5.53 -9.56 1.34
CA ASP A 132 -4.21 -10.19 1.36
C ASP A 132 -3.41 -9.86 0.10
N GLY A 133 -4.04 -9.94 -1.09
CA GLY A 133 -3.39 -9.58 -2.36
C GLY A 133 -2.90 -8.14 -2.40
N MET A 134 -3.70 -7.20 -1.88
CA MET A 134 -3.31 -5.79 -1.77
C MET A 134 -2.18 -5.52 -0.78
N THR A 135 -1.92 -6.46 0.12
CA THR A 135 -0.93 -6.36 1.21
C THR A 135 0.15 -7.44 1.13
N TYR A 136 0.35 -8.01 -0.06
CA TYR A 136 1.42 -8.97 -0.37
C TYR A 136 1.37 -10.27 0.46
N GLY A 137 0.18 -10.63 0.98
CA GLY A 137 -0.02 -11.82 1.81
C GLY A 137 0.73 -11.78 3.14
N VAL A 138 1.16 -10.60 3.59
CA VAL A 138 2.06 -10.45 4.76
C VAL A 138 1.42 -11.00 6.03
N LEU A 139 0.09 -10.89 6.19
CA LEU A 139 -0.64 -11.50 7.31
C LEU A 139 -0.38 -13.01 7.37
N ASN A 140 -0.67 -13.73 6.28
CA ASN A 140 -0.56 -15.19 6.22
C ASN A 140 0.89 -15.65 6.43
N VAL A 141 1.85 -15.01 5.76
CA VAL A 141 3.27 -15.32 5.89
C VAL A 141 3.76 -15.09 7.32
N THR A 142 3.35 -13.97 7.93
CA THR A 142 3.77 -13.63 9.29
C THR A 142 3.15 -14.55 10.33
N TYR A 143 1.85 -14.85 10.21
CA TYR A 143 1.15 -15.74 11.12
C TYR A 143 1.74 -17.16 11.08
N LYS A 144 2.02 -17.67 9.88
CA LYS A 144 2.72 -18.95 9.71
C LYS A 144 4.11 -18.93 10.34
N ALA A 145 4.88 -17.87 10.11
CA ALA A 145 6.22 -17.75 10.68
C ALA A 145 6.21 -17.76 12.21
N TYR A 146 5.28 -17.06 12.88
CA TYR A 146 5.15 -17.13 14.34
C TYR A 146 4.77 -18.53 14.82
N SER A 147 3.82 -19.18 14.14
CA SER A 147 3.36 -20.54 14.48
C SER A 147 4.47 -21.59 14.32
N ASP A 148 5.28 -21.47 13.27
CA ASP A 148 6.41 -22.37 13.02
C ASP A 148 7.58 -22.08 13.96
N MET A 149 7.83 -20.80 14.26
CA MET A 149 8.92 -20.37 15.12
C MET A 149 8.70 -20.81 16.57
N ILE A 150 7.46 -20.69 17.06
CA ILE A 150 7.06 -21.03 18.42
C ILE A 150 5.90 -22.05 18.36
N PRO A 151 6.19 -23.35 18.15
CA PRO A 151 5.15 -24.38 18.04
C PRO A 151 4.30 -24.52 19.32
N SER A 152 4.86 -24.12 20.46
CA SER A 152 4.24 -24.14 21.79
C SER A 152 3.22 -23.03 22.04
N LEU A 153 3.00 -22.10 21.08
CA LEU A 153 2.00 -21.05 21.21
C LEU A 153 0.63 -21.59 21.59
N LYS A 154 0.06 -21.02 22.65
CA LYS A 154 -1.29 -21.37 23.13
C LYS A 154 -2.35 -20.88 22.15
N PRO A 155 -3.56 -21.48 22.17
CA PRO A 155 -4.66 -21.07 21.29
C PRO A 155 -4.99 -19.57 21.38
N LEU A 156 -5.09 -19.02 22.59
CA LEU A 156 -5.40 -17.60 22.79
C LEU A 156 -4.29 -16.66 22.27
N GLU A 157 -3.03 -17.08 22.36
CA GLU A 157 -1.90 -16.30 21.85
C GLU A 157 -1.92 -16.28 20.31
N LYS A 158 -2.26 -17.42 19.67
CA LYS A 158 -2.45 -17.50 18.21
C LYS A 158 -3.60 -16.60 17.74
N GLU A 159 -4.73 -16.62 18.45
CA GLU A 159 -5.88 -15.76 18.15
C GLU A 159 -5.52 -14.28 18.27
N GLN A 160 -4.78 -13.89 19.32
CA GLN A 160 -4.33 -12.52 19.51
C GLN A 160 -3.38 -12.06 18.40
N ILE A 161 -2.44 -12.91 17.98
CA ILE A 161 -1.55 -12.64 16.84
C ILE A 161 -2.37 -12.43 15.57
N LEU A 162 -3.32 -13.32 15.28
CA LEU A 162 -4.17 -13.22 14.10
C LEU A 162 -5.01 -11.94 14.11
N THR A 163 -5.55 -11.56 15.27
CA THR A 163 -6.32 -10.32 15.46
C THR A 163 -5.47 -9.09 15.11
N TRP A 164 -4.27 -9.00 15.68
CA TRP A 164 -3.36 -7.88 15.42
C TRP A 164 -2.84 -7.83 13.99
N LEU A 165 -2.55 -8.98 13.37
CA LEU A 165 -2.16 -9.00 11.96
C LEU A 165 -3.34 -8.64 11.03
N THR A 166 -4.57 -8.97 11.44
CA THR A 166 -5.79 -8.55 10.73
C THR A 166 -5.96 -7.04 10.81
N GLU A 167 -5.83 -6.43 12.00
CA GLU A 167 -5.82 -4.97 12.14
C GLU A 167 -4.72 -4.32 11.29
N ALA A 168 -3.51 -4.88 11.31
CA ALA A 168 -2.39 -4.39 10.50
C ALA A 168 -2.70 -4.45 9.00
N ARG A 169 -3.38 -5.50 8.54
CA ARG A 169 -3.82 -5.64 7.13
C ARG A 169 -4.81 -4.57 6.73
N GLU A 170 -5.81 -4.27 7.58
CA GLU A 170 -6.79 -3.21 7.30
C GLU A 170 -6.10 -1.86 7.13
N LEU A 171 -5.17 -1.51 8.03
CA LEU A 171 -4.40 -0.27 7.96
C LEU A 171 -3.44 -0.25 6.76
N ALA A 172 -2.78 -1.37 6.46
CA ALA A 172 -1.82 -1.47 5.36
C ALA A 172 -2.50 -1.37 3.99
N MET A 173 -3.74 -1.83 3.83
CA MET A 173 -4.45 -1.68 2.55
C MET A 173 -4.53 -0.23 2.09
N ASP A 174 -4.64 0.70 3.04
CA ASP A 174 -4.80 2.12 2.78
C ASP A 174 -3.47 2.89 2.74
N ALA A 175 -2.34 2.20 2.87
CA ALA A 175 -1.03 2.84 2.75
C ALA A 175 -0.68 3.07 1.27
N GLY A 176 -0.26 4.30 0.95
CA GLY A 176 0.05 4.72 -0.42
C GLY A 176 1.26 4.05 -1.07
N THR A 177 2.18 3.46 -0.28
CA THR A 177 3.42 2.86 -0.80
C THR A 177 3.67 1.47 -0.23
N SER A 178 4.46 0.65 -0.94
CA SER A 178 4.89 -0.67 -0.47
C SER A 178 5.61 -0.59 0.88
N ASP A 179 6.50 0.40 1.03
CA ASP A 179 7.24 0.60 2.27
C ASP A 179 6.31 0.98 3.43
N GLY A 180 5.32 1.85 3.19
CA GLY A 180 4.31 2.19 4.18
C GLY A 180 3.53 0.97 4.67
N LYS A 181 3.18 0.05 3.76
CA LYS A 181 2.55 -1.24 4.10
C LYS A 181 3.43 -2.07 5.03
N HIS A 182 4.70 -2.24 4.66
CA HIS A 182 5.65 -3.02 5.47
C HIS A 182 5.93 -2.37 6.83
N GLN A 183 5.98 -1.04 6.91
CA GLN A 183 6.13 -0.31 8.17
C GLN A 183 4.96 -0.56 9.12
N ILE A 184 3.71 -0.57 8.63
CA ILE A 184 2.53 -0.90 9.43
C ILE A 184 2.65 -2.31 10.01
N PHE A 185 2.90 -3.32 9.17
CA PHE A 185 3.11 -4.68 9.66
C PHE A 185 4.31 -4.77 10.62
N GLY A 186 5.38 -4.01 10.38
CA GLY A 186 6.55 -3.94 11.27
C GLY A 186 6.19 -3.49 12.69
N LYS A 187 5.37 -2.44 12.83
CA LYS A 187 4.89 -1.97 14.14
C LYS A 187 4.10 -3.06 14.87
N TYR A 188 3.21 -3.75 14.17
CA TYR A 188 2.40 -4.83 14.75
C TYR A 188 3.24 -6.07 15.10
N LYS A 189 4.26 -6.42 14.30
CA LYS A 189 5.24 -7.46 14.64
C LYS A 189 6.02 -7.11 15.92
N GLY A 190 6.41 -5.85 16.08
CA GLY A 190 7.00 -5.36 17.34
C GLY A 190 6.06 -5.53 18.54
N ARG A 191 4.78 -5.15 18.38
CA ARG A 191 3.73 -5.36 19.39
C ARG A 191 3.57 -6.84 19.76
N ILE A 192 3.52 -7.73 18.77
CA ILE A 192 3.43 -9.19 18.97
C ILE A 192 4.65 -9.70 19.74
N ASN A 193 5.86 -9.29 19.36
CA ASN A 193 7.08 -9.71 20.05
C ASN A 193 7.05 -9.30 21.53
N ASN A 194 6.65 -8.06 21.83
CA ASN A 194 6.55 -7.59 23.20
C ASN A 194 5.51 -8.38 24.00
N TYR A 195 4.36 -8.68 23.40
CA TYR A 195 3.32 -9.50 24.01
C TYR A 195 3.81 -10.91 24.36
N LEU A 196 4.48 -11.57 23.42
CA LEU A 196 5.01 -12.92 23.63
C LEU A 196 6.15 -12.95 24.64
N SER A 197 7.05 -11.97 24.62
CA SER A 197 8.09 -11.83 25.65
C SER A 197 7.47 -11.69 27.05
N SER A 198 6.42 -10.86 27.19
CA SER A 198 5.68 -10.72 28.46
C SER A 198 4.94 -11.99 28.88
N ALA A 199 4.57 -12.85 27.92
CA ALA A 199 3.98 -14.17 28.19
C ALA A 199 5.04 -15.24 28.57
N GLY A 200 6.33 -14.87 28.60
CA GLY A 200 7.43 -15.73 29.04
C GLY A 200 8.21 -16.41 27.93
N TYR A 201 7.94 -16.11 26.65
CA TYR A 201 8.70 -16.65 25.53
C TYR A 201 10.05 -15.94 25.36
N ASP A 202 11.14 -16.70 25.30
CA ASP A 202 12.43 -16.17 24.83
C ASP A 202 12.47 -16.20 23.31
N ILE A 203 12.09 -15.08 22.69
CA ILE A 203 11.99 -14.95 21.23
C ILE A 203 13.33 -15.20 20.52
N GLN A 204 14.46 -14.88 21.15
CA GLN A 204 15.78 -15.11 20.55
C GLN A 204 16.12 -16.60 20.55
N LYS A 205 15.83 -17.30 21.64
CA LYS A 205 16.00 -18.75 21.74
C LYS A 205 15.08 -19.49 20.77
N GLU A 206 13.81 -19.10 20.69
CA GLU A 206 12.84 -19.69 19.76
C GLU A 206 13.26 -19.49 18.30
N ARG A 207 13.77 -18.30 17.95
CA ARG A 207 14.31 -18.03 16.62
C ARG A 207 15.49 -18.93 16.27
N LYS A 208 16.47 -19.08 17.18
CA LYS A 208 17.62 -19.98 16.97
C LYS A 208 17.19 -21.42 16.75
N ALA A 209 16.30 -21.92 17.61
CA ALA A 209 15.76 -23.28 17.49
C ALA A 209 14.98 -23.46 16.18
N TRP A 210 14.24 -22.45 15.74
CA TRP A 210 13.53 -22.48 14.46
C TRP A 210 14.48 -22.51 13.27
N GLU A 211 15.53 -21.70 13.27
CA GLU A 211 16.55 -21.69 12.22
C GLU A 211 17.28 -23.05 12.11
N GLU A 212 17.56 -23.71 13.24
CA GLU A 212 18.08 -25.08 13.28
C GLU A 212 17.11 -26.08 12.65
N ARG A 213 15.81 -26.02 12.99
CA ARG A 213 14.78 -26.86 12.36
C ARG A 213 14.72 -26.65 10.84
N LEU A 214 14.84 -25.40 10.38
CA LEU A 214 14.85 -25.08 8.94
C LEU A 214 16.09 -25.59 8.21
N LYS A 215 17.26 -25.62 8.86
CA LYS A 215 18.48 -26.20 8.29
C LYS A 215 18.34 -27.71 8.08
N VAL A 216 17.79 -28.41 9.09
CA VAL A 216 17.58 -29.86 9.03
C VAL A 216 16.53 -30.24 7.99
N SER A 217 15.43 -29.50 7.88
CA SER A 217 14.41 -29.79 6.87
C SER A 217 14.92 -29.60 5.44
N LYS A 218 15.79 -28.60 5.21
CA LYS A 218 16.45 -28.38 3.92
C LYS A 218 17.51 -29.43 3.60
N SER A 219 18.18 -30.02 4.59
CA SER A 219 19.14 -31.10 4.35
C SER A 219 18.47 -32.44 4.07
N ASN A 220 17.26 -32.66 4.60
CA ASN A 220 16.51 -33.91 4.45
C ASN A 220 15.56 -33.92 3.25
N GLY A 221 15.19 -32.76 2.71
CA GLY A 221 14.49 -32.62 1.44
C GLY A 221 15.48 -32.45 0.29
N ARG A 222 15.99 -33.57 -0.26
CA ARG A 222 16.53 -33.62 -1.62
C ARG A 222 15.40 -33.54 -2.64
#